data_AF-X1MZS1-F1
#
_entry.id   AF-X1MZS1-F1
#
_cell.length_a   1.000
_cell.length_b   1.000
_cell.length_c   1.000
_cell.angle_alpha   90.00
_cell.angle_beta   90.00
_cell.angle_gamma   90.00
#
_symmetry.space_group_name_H-M   'P 1'
#
loop_
_entity.id
_entity.type
_entity.pdbx_description
1 polymer ?
#
loop_
_entity_poly.entity_id
_entity_poly.type
_entity_poly.pdbx_seq_one_letter_code
_entity_poly.pdbx_strand_id
1 'polypeptide(L)' 'DGYGLDVGCKADMVLLQAADAIEAIRLKATRLAVIKAGRVIARTPKRISTLALDQRPAMVDPASYAPFIH' A
#
# COMPACT_ATOMS: atom_id res chain seq x y z
N ASP A 1 -25.92 -2.60 7.65
CA ASP A 1 -24.53 -2.77 8.13
C ASP A 1 -23.56 -2.01 7.25
N GLY A 2 -23.40 -0.69 7.42
CA GLY A 2 -22.68 0.22 6.50
C GLY A 2 -21.17 -0.01 6.39
N TYR A 3 -20.77 -1.22 6.01
CA TYR A 3 -19.44 -1.72 5.76
C TYR A 3 -19.20 -1.81 4.24
N GLY A 4 -18.07 -1.30 3.79
CA GLY A 4 -17.74 -1.19 2.38
C GLY A 4 -17.06 0.14 2.08
N LEU A 5 -16.69 0.34 0.81
CA LEU A 5 -16.06 1.57 0.34
C LEU A 5 -17.04 2.47 -0.44
N ASP A 6 -18.30 2.04 -0.59
CA ASP A 6 -19.32 2.76 -1.32
C ASP A 6 -19.75 4.05 -0.58
N VAL A 7 -20.23 5.03 -1.34
CA VAL A 7 -20.77 6.28 -0.79
C VAL A 7 -21.93 5.98 0.17
N GLY A 8 -21.88 6.57 1.37
CA GLY A 8 -22.85 6.33 2.44
C GLY A 8 -22.42 5.25 3.44
N CYS A 9 -21.37 4.47 3.16
CA CYS A 9 -20.76 3.58 4.14
C CYS A 9 -19.93 4.36 5.17
N LYS A 10 -19.63 3.71 6.31
CA LYS A 10 -18.64 4.25 7.25
C LYS A 10 -17.29 4.32 6.55
N ALA A 11 -16.56 5.42 6.75
CA ALA A 11 -15.20 5.59 6.24
C ALA A 11 -14.19 4.74 7.05
N ASP A 12 -14.36 3.41 6.96
CA ASP A 12 -13.55 2.38 7.61
C ASP A 12 -12.79 1.62 6.54
N MET A 13 -11.47 1.82 6.45
CA MET A 13 -10.66 1.24 5.37
C MET A 13 -9.19 1.14 5.75
N VAL A 14 -8.41 0.42 4.94
CA VAL A 14 -6.96 0.36 5.04
C VAL A 14 -6.32 0.79 3.73
N LEU A 15 -5.18 1.47 3.82
CA LEU A 15 -4.38 1.86 2.65
C LEU A 15 -3.15 0.93 2.54
N LEU A 16 -2.98 0.28 1.39
CA LEU A 16 -1.88 -0.64 1.11
C LEU A 16 -0.89 -0.01 0.11
N GLN A 17 0.41 -0.27 0.30
CA GLN A 17 1.47 0.11 -0.64
C GLN A 17 1.55 -0.90 -1.80
N ALA A 18 0.63 -0.78 -2.76
CA ALA A 18 0.59 -1.59 -3.97
C ALA A 18 -0.18 -0.85 -5.08
N ALA A 19 0.05 -1.26 -6.33
CA ALA A 19 -0.67 -0.69 -7.49
C ALA A 19 -2.12 -1.19 -7.57
N ASP A 20 -2.35 -2.46 -7.25
CA ASP A 20 -3.66 -3.12 -7.29
C ASP A 20 -3.76 -4.25 -6.25
N ALA A 21 -4.89 -4.95 -6.24
CA ALA A 21 -5.15 -6.05 -5.31
C ALA A 21 -4.26 -7.28 -5.54
N ILE A 22 -3.90 -7.57 -6.79
CA ILE A 22 -3.02 -8.70 -7.14
C ILE A 22 -1.63 -8.42 -6.58
N GLU A 23 -1.10 -7.23 -6.83
CA GLU A 23 0.20 -6.78 -6.35
C GLU A 23 0.23 -6.64 -4.82
N ALA A 24 -0.90 -6.24 -4.20
CA ALA A 24 -1.01 -6.18 -2.75
C ALA A 24 -0.79 -7.55 -2.09
N ILE A 25 -1.32 -8.61 -2.70
CA ILE A 25 -1.12 -10.00 -2.26
C ILE A 25 0.32 -10.43 -2.55
N ARG A 26 0.79 -10.26 -3.80
CA ARG A 26 2.12 -10.67 -4.25
C ARG A 26 3.23 -10.10 -3.37
N LEU A 27 3.15 -8.80 -3.07
CA LEU A 27 4.17 -8.07 -2.32
C LEU A 27 4.01 -8.21 -0.79
N LYS A 28 2.90 -8.80 -0.31
CA LYS A 28 2.45 -8.68 1.09
C LYS A 28 2.52 -7.21 1.52
N ALA A 29 1.78 -6.38 0.79
CA ALA A 29 1.94 -4.93 0.80
C ALA A 29 1.83 -4.35 2.22
N THR A 30 2.67 -3.34 2.47
CA THR A 30 2.68 -2.66 3.76
C THR A 30 1.39 -1.86 3.94
N ARG A 31 0.77 -2.00 5.10
CA ARG A 31 -0.41 -1.22 5.49
C ARG A 31 0.03 0.17 5.95
N LEU A 32 -0.04 1.13 5.03
CA LEU A 32 0.41 2.50 5.24
C LEU A 32 -0.47 3.23 6.26
N ALA A 33 -1.78 2.98 6.23
CA ALA A 33 -2.72 3.59 7.16
C ALA A 33 -3.90 2.66 7.47
N VAL A 34 -4.43 2.80 8.67
CA VAL A 34 -5.74 2.28 9.08
C VAL A 34 -6.64 3.48 9.37
N ILE A 35 -7.79 3.53 8.71
CA ILE A 35 -8.76 4.62 8.83
C ILE A 35 -10.02 4.04 9.46
N LYS A 36 -10.49 4.68 10.53
CA LYS A 36 -11.73 4.34 11.23
C LYS A 36 -12.57 5.60 11.37
N ALA A 37 -13.81 5.56 10.90
CA ALA A 37 -14.74 6.68 10.89
C ALA A 37 -14.11 7.98 10.34
N GLY A 38 -13.33 7.87 9.26
CA GLY A 38 -12.67 9.01 8.61
C GLY A 38 -11.42 9.53 9.33
N ARG A 39 -10.97 8.88 10.41
CA ARG A 39 -9.76 9.26 11.15
C ARG A 39 -8.67 8.21 10.97
N VAL A 40 -7.44 8.64 10.72
CA VAL A 40 -6.29 7.74 10.68
C VAL A 40 -5.93 7.35 12.12
N ILE A 41 -6.07 6.06 12.45
CA ILE A 41 -5.81 5.52 13.80
C ILE A 41 -4.47 4.81 13.93
N ALA A 42 -3.86 4.42 12.80
CA ALA A 42 -2.52 3.82 12.76
C ALA A 42 -1.82 4.17 11.46
N ARG A 43 -0.49 4.30 11.50
CA ARG A 43 0.37 4.57 10.35
C ARG A 43 1.60 3.67 10.38
N THR A 44 2.03 3.26 9.19
CA THR A 44 3.32 2.59 8.98
C THR A 44 4.07 3.35 7.88
N PRO A 45 5.37 3.62 8.02
CA PRO A 45 6.18 4.16 6.93
C PRO A 45 6.12 3.26 5.69
N LYS A 46 6.35 3.84 4.50
CA LYS A 46 6.54 3.06 3.28
C LYS A 46 7.71 2.10 3.44
N ARG A 47 7.58 0.88 2.94
CA ARG A 47 8.68 -0.07 2.81
C ARG A 47 9.52 0.34 1.61
N ILE A 48 10.77 0.70 1.87
CA ILE A 48 11.78 1.05 0.86
C ILE A 48 13.00 0.16 1.09
N SER A 49 13.51 -0.44 0.03
CA SER A 49 14.77 -1.19 0.07
C SER A 49 15.93 -0.25 -0.19
N THR A 50 16.97 -0.30 0.65
CA THR A 50 18.24 0.41 0.41
C THR A 50 19.21 -0.51 -0.28
N LEU A 51 19.91 -0.02 -1.30
CA LEU A 51 20.87 -0.78 -2.09
C LEU A 51 22.27 -0.19 -1.87
N ALA A 52 23.22 -1.06 -1.55
CA ALA A 52 24.65 -0.74 -1.50
C ALA A 52 25.36 -1.35 -2.72
N LEU A 53 24.98 -0.88 -3.91
CA LEU A 53 25.51 -1.37 -5.19
C LEU A 53 25.97 -0.19 -6.04
N ASP A 54 27.22 -0.23 -6.49
CA ASP A 54 27.79 0.81 -7.35
C ASP A 54 26.98 0.96 -8.64
N GLN A 55 26.81 2.21 -9.09
CA GLN A 55 26.09 2.57 -10.31
C GLN A 55 24.61 2.15 -10.36
N ARG A 56 24.00 1.83 -9.20
CA ARG A 56 22.56 1.54 -9.08
C ARG A 56 21.85 2.61 -8.24
N PRO A 57 20.52 2.75 -8.36
CA PRO A 57 19.76 3.61 -7.46
C PRO A 57 19.96 3.18 -6.00
N ALA A 58 20.19 4.16 -5.12
CA ALA A 58 20.40 3.91 -3.68
C ALA A 58 19.17 3.31 -2.98
N MET A 59 17.98 3.52 -3.54
CA MET A 59 16.72 3.06 -3.00
C MET A 59 15.79 2.56 -4.10
N VAL A 60 14.99 1.54 -3.77
CA VAL A 60 13.93 1.03 -4.64
C VAL A 60 12.65 0.86 -3.82
N ASP A 61 11.52 1.32 -4.38
CA ASP A 61 10.18 1.02 -3.87
C ASP A 61 9.66 -0.25 -4.54
N PRO A 62 9.47 -1.37 -3.82
CA PRO A 62 8.94 -2.60 -4.42
C PRO A 62 7.58 -2.42 -5.09
N ALA A 63 6.77 -1.44 -4.65
CA ALA A 63 5.45 -1.17 -5.21
C ALA A 63 5.49 -0.30 -6.48
N SER A 64 6.67 0.22 -6.88
CA SER A 64 6.79 0.94 -8.15
C SER A 64 6.88 0.01 -9.37
N TYR A 65 7.03 -1.30 -9.15
CA TYR A 65 7.01 -2.31 -10.21
C TYR A 65 5.74 -3.14 -10.11
N ALA A 66 4.96 -3.14 -11.18
CA ALA A 66 3.92 -4.11 -11.45
C ALA A 66 4.20 -4.70 -12.84
N PRO A 67 4.23 -6.04 -13.00
CA PRO A 67 4.40 -6.65 -14.31
C PRO A 67 3.20 -6.29 -15.20
N PHE A 68 3.45 -6.09 -16.50
CA PHE A 68 2.37 -5.91 -17.47
C PHE A 68 1.56 -7.21 -17.51
N ILE A 69 0.30 -7.13 -17.07
CA ILE A 69 -0.65 -8.22 -17.22
C ILE A 69 -1.11 -8.18 -18.69
N HIS A 70 -0.84 -9.25 -19.44
CA HIS A 70 -1.38 -9.45 -20.78
C HIS A 70 -2.87 -9.82 -20.74
#